data_AF-A0A3D1XLW9-F1
#
_entry.id   AF-A0A3D1XLW9-F1
#
_cell.length_a   1.000
_cell.length_b   1.000
_cell.length_c   1.000
_cell.angle_alpha   90.00
_cell.angle_beta   90.00
_cell.angle_gamma   90.00
#
_symmetry.space_group_name_H-M   'P 1'
#
loop_
_entity.id
_entity.type
_entity.pdbx_description
1 polymer ?
#
loop_
_entity_poly.entity_id
_entity_poly.type
_entity_poly.pdbx_seq_one_letter_code
_entity_poly.pdbx_strand_id
1 'polypeptide(L)'
;SGVHMHIGSGGDMEHLKRITGKLVDFAKEFPDVETINFGGGLPYQYDPDQPQEDISGYKSIIDERAKVLKEHFGRDIVCEIEPGRRFVAGCGYLIGEVRSLNHTFDEEGKRIDYVLTNVGFCHLIRPMAYGSFHPIWFDG
;
A
#
# COMPACT_ATOMS: atom_id res chain seq x y z
N SER A 1 25.41 0.38 -9.95
CA SER A 1 24.92 1.59 -9.25
C SER A 1 23.40 1.72 -9.47
N GLY A 2 22.64 2.46 -8.65
CA GLY A 2 21.18 2.50 -8.82
C GLY A 2 20.50 3.73 -8.25
N VAL A 3 19.30 4.03 -8.77
CA VAL A 3 18.41 5.07 -8.24
C VAL A 3 17.11 4.44 -7.76
N HIS A 4 16.59 4.95 -6.65
CA HIS A 4 15.39 4.45 -6.00
C HIS A 4 14.48 5.61 -5.60
N MET A 5 13.17 5.38 -5.70
CA MET A 5 12.16 6.29 -5.17
C MET A 5 11.07 5.53 -4.43
N HIS A 6 10.70 6.03 -3.26
CA HIS A 6 9.53 5.58 -2.52
C HIS A 6 8.59 6.78 -2.26
N ILE A 7 7.36 6.70 -2.76
CA ILE A 7 6.35 7.79 -2.67
C ILE A 7 5.29 7.57 -1.59
N GLY A 8 5.44 6.54 -0.76
CA GLY A 8 4.47 6.18 0.26
C GLY A 8 3.49 5.11 -0.20
N SER A 9 2.27 5.17 0.33
CA SER A 9 1.30 4.07 0.33
C SER A 9 -0.06 4.54 -0.18
N GLY A 10 -0.68 3.81 -1.11
CA GLY A 10 -2.09 3.99 -1.48
C GLY A 10 -2.31 4.97 -2.62
N GLY A 11 -1.35 5.07 -3.55
CA GLY A 11 -1.53 5.82 -4.80
C GLY A 11 -2.36 5.04 -5.82
N ASP A 12 -3.07 5.76 -6.68
CA ASP A 12 -3.72 5.18 -7.85
C ASP A 12 -2.73 4.94 -9.01
N MET A 13 -3.22 4.29 -10.06
CA MET A 13 -2.44 3.94 -11.24
C MET A 13 -1.93 5.17 -12.02
N GLU A 14 -2.68 6.27 -12.04
CA GLU A 14 -2.28 7.51 -12.71
C GLU A 14 -1.09 8.15 -11.99
N HIS A 15 -1.16 8.18 -10.66
CA HIS A 15 -0.09 8.65 -9.80
C HIS A 15 1.18 7.82 -9.99
N LEU A 16 1.06 6.49 -9.95
CA LEU A 16 2.19 5.58 -10.19
C LEU A 16 2.82 5.80 -11.58
N LYS A 17 1.99 5.94 -12.63
CA LYS A 17 2.47 6.22 -13.99
C LYS A 17 3.28 7.51 -14.07
N ARG A 18 2.81 8.57 -13.42
CA ARG A 18 3.46 9.88 -13.38
C ARG A 18 4.79 9.82 -12.66
N ILE A 19 4.84 9.17 -11.50
CA ILE A 19 6.03 9.10 -10.65
C ILE A 19 7.12 8.24 -11.29
N THR A 20 6.77 7.07 -11.84
CA THR A 20 7.74 6.23 -12.55
C THR A 20 8.38 6.95 -13.72
N GLY A 21 7.63 7.81 -14.43
CA GLY A 21 8.18 8.69 -15.48
C GLY A 21 9.23 9.67 -14.93
N LYS A 22 8.93 10.36 -13.82
CA LYS A 22 9.87 11.27 -13.17
C LYS A 22 11.17 10.58 -12.72
N LEU A 23 11.06 9.35 -12.19
CA LEU A 23 12.24 8.59 -11.80
C LEU A 23 13.09 8.20 -13.02
N VAL A 24 12.45 7.82 -14.14
CA VAL A 24 13.18 7.55 -15.39
C VAL A 24 13.93 8.79 -15.87
N ASP A 25 13.30 9.96 -15.86
CA ASP A 25 13.95 11.20 -16.29
C ASP A 25 15.12 11.57 -15.38
N PHE A 26 14.97 11.41 -14.07
CA PHE A 26 16.06 11.59 -13.11
C PHE A 26 17.20 10.57 -13.33
N ALA A 27 16.88 9.32 -13.64
CA ALA A 27 17.87 8.26 -13.82
C ALA A 27 18.80 8.50 -15.02
N LYS A 28 18.32 9.17 -16.08
CA LYS A 28 19.09 9.50 -17.28
C LYS A 28 20.30 10.39 -16.99
N GLU A 29 20.29 11.13 -15.89
CA GLU A 29 21.41 11.96 -15.43
C GLU A 29 22.61 11.12 -14.90
N PHE A 30 22.46 9.80 -14.78
CA PHE A 30 23.48 8.90 -14.24
C PHE A 30 23.90 7.84 -15.29
N PRO A 31 24.95 8.10 -16.11
CA PRO A 31 25.35 7.24 -17.23
C PRO A 31 25.63 5.77 -16.85
N ASP A 32 26.16 5.56 -15.64
CA ASP A 32 26.58 4.24 -15.14
C ASP A 32 25.48 3.55 -14.31
N VAL A 33 24.23 4.03 -14.35
CA VAL A 33 23.11 3.43 -13.59
C VAL A 33 22.79 2.02 -14.09
N GLU A 34 22.74 1.04 -13.20
CA GLU A 34 22.46 -0.36 -13.57
C GLU A 34 21.06 -0.78 -13.17
N THR A 35 20.53 -0.16 -12.11
CA THR A 35 19.24 -0.50 -11.51
C THR A 35 18.39 0.73 -11.26
N ILE A 36 17.10 0.62 -11.57
CA ILE A 36 16.08 1.60 -11.23
C ILE A 36 14.99 0.90 -10.45
N ASN A 37 14.79 1.35 -9.20
CA ASN A 37 13.82 0.76 -8.30
C ASN A 37 12.67 1.75 -8.07
N PHE A 38 11.48 1.36 -8.53
CA PHE A 38 10.27 2.18 -8.48
C PHE A 38 9.58 2.15 -7.10
N GLY A 39 10.15 1.42 -6.15
CA GLY A 39 9.63 1.24 -4.81
C GLY A 39 8.30 0.46 -4.80
N GLY A 40 7.55 0.64 -3.71
CA GLY A 40 6.25 0.01 -3.52
C GLY A 40 5.08 0.92 -3.88
N GLY A 41 4.11 0.98 -2.97
CA GLY A 41 2.97 1.90 -3.11
C GLY A 41 1.72 1.30 -3.75
N LEU A 42 1.81 0.10 -4.34
CA LEU A 42 0.65 -0.62 -4.88
C LEU A 42 -0.51 -0.66 -3.86
N PRO A 43 -1.74 -0.28 -4.28
CA PRO A 43 -2.88 -0.17 -3.39
C PRO A 43 -3.36 -1.54 -2.87
N TYR A 44 -4.11 -1.51 -1.78
CA TYR A 44 -4.78 -2.69 -1.25
C TYR A 44 -6.07 -2.22 -0.56
N GLN A 45 -7.21 -2.71 -1.03
CA GLN A 45 -8.50 -2.42 -0.46
C GLN A 45 -8.76 -3.32 0.76
N TYR A 46 -9.00 -2.69 1.92
CA TYR A 46 -9.28 -3.37 3.18
C TYR A 46 -10.77 -3.65 3.39
N ASP A 47 -11.64 -2.88 2.73
CA ASP A 47 -13.08 -3.09 2.78
C ASP A 47 -13.46 -4.30 1.90
N PRO A 48 -13.97 -5.40 2.49
CA PRO A 48 -14.36 -6.59 1.74
C PRO A 48 -15.53 -6.35 0.79
N ASP A 49 -16.33 -5.29 1.00
CA ASP A 49 -17.46 -4.92 0.17
C ASP A 49 -17.06 -4.05 -1.04
N GLN A 50 -15.80 -3.62 -1.09
CA GLN A 50 -15.24 -2.85 -2.19
C GLN A 50 -14.35 -3.72 -3.09
N PRO A 51 -14.35 -3.49 -4.42
CA PRO A 51 -13.48 -4.22 -5.32
C PRO A 51 -12.00 -3.89 -5.02
N GLN A 52 -11.15 -4.90 -5.15
CA GLN A 52 -9.70 -4.71 -5.15
C GLN A 52 -9.29 -3.84 -6.34
N GLU A 53 -8.29 -2.97 -6.15
CA GLU A 53 -7.76 -2.18 -7.25
C GLU A 53 -7.10 -3.09 -8.30
N ASP A 54 -7.43 -2.84 -9.58
CA ASP A 54 -6.77 -3.49 -10.70
C ASP A 54 -5.36 -2.93 -10.89
N ILE A 55 -4.37 -3.78 -10.62
CA ILE A 55 -2.95 -3.46 -10.78
C ILE A 55 -2.35 -4.06 -12.05
N SER A 56 -3.14 -4.73 -12.90
CA SER A 56 -2.66 -5.39 -14.13
C SER A 56 -1.96 -4.40 -15.07
N GLY A 57 -2.43 -3.16 -15.12
CA GLY A 57 -1.83 -2.07 -15.90
C GLY A 57 -0.43 -1.66 -15.44
N TYR A 58 -0.02 -2.00 -14.21
CA TYR A 58 1.30 -1.62 -13.69
C TYR A 58 2.44 -2.29 -14.45
N LYS A 59 2.27 -3.56 -14.84
CA LYS A 59 3.24 -4.27 -15.67
C LYS A 59 3.52 -3.51 -16.97
N SER A 60 2.48 -3.07 -17.66
CA SER A 60 2.62 -2.32 -18.92
C SER A 60 3.37 -1.00 -18.73
N ILE A 61 3.17 -0.33 -17.59
CA ILE A 61 3.93 0.89 -17.26
C ILE A 61 5.40 0.56 -17.09
N ILE A 62 5.74 -0.47 -16.31
CA ILE A 62 7.14 -0.87 -16.08
C ILE A 62 7.82 -1.33 -17.37
N ASP A 63 7.11 -2.10 -18.22
CA ASP A 63 7.60 -2.53 -19.53
C ASP A 63 7.90 -1.32 -20.43
N GLU A 64 7.02 -0.31 -20.44
CA GLU A 64 7.24 0.96 -21.16
C GLU A 64 8.49 1.68 -20.64
N ARG A 65 8.67 1.77 -19.31
CA ARG A 65 9.85 2.41 -18.70
C ARG A 65 11.13 1.65 -19.06
N ALA A 66 11.13 0.33 -18.95
CA ALA A 66 12.29 -0.50 -19.29
C ALA A 66 12.72 -0.31 -20.74
N LYS A 67 11.76 -0.21 -21.67
CA LYS A 67 12.04 0.08 -23.08
C LYS A 67 12.69 1.46 -23.27
N VAL A 68 12.13 2.52 -22.68
CA VAL A 68 12.70 3.88 -22.75
C VAL A 68 14.13 3.92 -22.20
N LEU A 69 14.37 3.23 -21.09
CA LEU A 69 15.69 3.15 -20.47
C LEU A 69 16.69 2.41 -21.36
N LYS A 70 16.30 1.27 -21.94
CA LYS A 70 17.13 0.51 -22.86
C LYS A 70 17.51 1.32 -24.10
N GLU A 71 16.56 2.03 -24.67
CA GLU A 71 16.80 2.92 -25.82
C GLU A 71 17.75 4.07 -25.48
N HIS A 72 17.64 4.64 -24.27
CA HIS A 72 18.50 5.73 -23.83
C HIS A 72 19.94 5.29 -23.54
N PHE A 73 20.12 4.20 -22.79
CA PHE A 73 21.44 3.76 -22.33
C PHE A 73 22.15 2.81 -23.31
N GLY A 74 21.44 2.26 -24.29
CA GLY A 74 21.99 1.26 -25.22
C GLY A 74 22.29 -0.10 -24.58
N ARG A 75 21.80 -0.33 -23.36
CA ARG A 75 21.96 -1.58 -22.58
C ARG A 75 20.71 -1.81 -21.73
N ASP A 76 20.54 -3.04 -21.28
CA ASP A 76 19.45 -3.38 -20.36
C ASP A 76 19.69 -2.74 -18.98
N ILE A 77 18.64 -2.13 -18.44
CA ILE A 77 18.59 -1.57 -17.08
C ILE A 77 17.67 -2.47 -16.26
N VAL A 78 18.10 -2.85 -15.06
CA VAL A 78 17.29 -3.66 -14.15
C VAL A 78 16.19 -2.77 -13.56
N CYS A 79 14.94 -3.14 -13.79
CA CYS A 79 13.77 -2.46 -13.23
C CYS A 79 13.19 -3.27 -12.07
N GLU A 80 13.10 -2.65 -10.89
CA GLU A 80 12.64 -3.30 -9.65
C GLU A 80 11.40 -2.63 -9.07
N ILE A 81 10.60 -3.41 -8.34
CA ILE A 81 9.45 -2.95 -7.56
C ILE A 81 9.49 -3.59 -6.16
N GLU A 82 8.97 -2.89 -5.15
CA GLU A 82 9.00 -3.31 -3.75
C GLU A 82 7.59 -3.37 -3.10
N PRO A 83 6.63 -4.12 -3.68
CA PRO A 83 5.28 -4.20 -3.13
C PRO A 83 5.23 -5.04 -1.85
N GLY A 84 5.23 -4.38 -0.69
CA GLY A 84 4.96 -5.02 0.60
C GLY A 84 3.47 -5.23 0.83
N ARG A 85 2.77 -4.16 1.20
CA ARG A 85 1.35 -4.17 1.63
C ARG A 85 0.42 -4.91 0.67
N ARG A 86 0.60 -4.76 -0.66
CA ARG A 86 -0.25 -5.41 -1.66
C ARG A 86 -0.32 -6.93 -1.49
N PHE A 87 0.81 -7.56 -1.16
CA PHE A 87 0.91 -9.01 -1.08
C PHE A 87 0.63 -9.56 0.32
N VAL A 88 0.95 -8.81 1.38
CA VAL A 88 0.85 -9.34 2.75
C VAL A 88 -0.41 -8.91 3.51
N ALA A 89 -1.07 -7.81 3.11
CA ALA A 89 -2.18 -7.25 3.89
C ALA A 89 -3.37 -8.20 4.06
N GLY A 90 -3.64 -9.05 3.08
CA GLY A 90 -4.75 -10.01 3.09
C GLY A 90 -4.39 -11.41 3.58
N CYS A 91 -3.15 -11.64 4.03
CA CYS A 91 -2.66 -12.99 4.32
C CYS A 91 -2.90 -13.46 5.75
N GLY A 92 -3.58 -12.68 6.59
CA GLY A 92 -3.79 -13.06 7.99
C GLY A 92 -4.89 -12.27 8.67
N TYR A 93 -5.39 -12.87 9.74
CA TYR A 93 -6.39 -12.29 10.62
C TYR A 93 -5.81 -12.15 12.03
N LEU A 94 -6.21 -11.07 12.72
CA LEU A 94 -5.93 -10.89 14.13
C LEU A 94 -7.15 -11.38 14.93
N ILE A 95 -6.99 -12.51 15.62
CA ILE A 95 -8.06 -13.11 16.42
C ILE A 95 -7.94 -12.61 17.86
N GLY A 96 -9.08 -12.22 18.43
CA GLY A 96 -9.20 -11.75 19.80
C GLY A 96 -10.45 -12.31 20.48
N GLU A 97 -10.49 -12.24 21.81
CA GLU A 97 -11.62 -12.64 22.64
C GLU A 97 -12.40 -11.41 23.09
N VAL A 98 -13.73 -11.46 22.97
CA VAL A 98 -14.63 -10.47 23.60
C VAL A 98 -14.60 -10.68 25.12
N ARG A 99 -14.16 -9.65 25.84
CA ARG A 99 -14.03 -9.68 27.31
C ARG A 99 -15.21 -9.03 28.01
N SER A 100 -15.83 -8.04 27.39
CA SER A 100 -16.98 -7.34 27.95
C SER A 100 -17.74 -6.57 26.87
N LEU A 101 -19.02 -6.34 27.15
CA LEU A 101 -19.87 -5.43 26.40
C LEU A 101 -20.20 -4.26 27.30
N ASN A 102 -19.97 -3.04 26.82
CA ASN A 102 -20.26 -1.83 27.58
C ASN A 102 -21.00 -0.82 26.69
N HIS A 103 -21.54 0.23 27.29
CA HIS A 103 -22.14 1.34 26.55
C HIS A 103 -21.87 2.66 27.25
N THR A 104 -21.83 3.74 26.47
CA THR A 104 -21.85 5.12 26.97
C THR A 104 -22.93 5.91 26.23
N PHE A 105 -23.05 7.19 26.53
CA PHE A 105 -23.93 8.11 25.81
C PHE A 105 -23.07 9.28 25.31
N ASP A 106 -23.34 9.77 24.11
CA ASP A 106 -22.73 11.01 23.61
C ASP A 106 -23.38 12.26 24.24
N GLU A 107 -22.92 13.44 23.84
CA GLU A 107 -23.40 14.72 24.37
C GLU A 107 -24.89 14.98 24.10
N GLU A 108 -25.47 14.32 23.08
CA GLU A 108 -26.89 14.40 22.73
C GLU A 108 -27.73 13.32 23.42
N GLY A 109 -27.11 12.49 24.27
CA GLY A 109 -27.76 11.39 24.98
C GLY A 109 -28.01 10.17 24.10
N LYS A 110 -27.37 10.06 22.93
CA LYS A 110 -27.44 8.87 22.08
C LYS A 110 -26.51 7.79 22.61
N ARG A 111 -27.04 6.58 22.74
CA ARG A 111 -26.29 5.40 23.19
C ARG A 111 -25.20 5.01 22.17
N ILE A 112 -24.00 4.76 22.67
CA ILE A 112 -22.86 4.20 21.93
C ILE A 112 -22.46 2.89 22.60
N ASP A 113 -22.53 1.79 21.85
CA ASP A 113 -22.10 0.48 22.33
C ASP A 113 -20.60 0.24 22.04
N TYR A 114 -19.93 -0.38 23.00
CA TYR A 114 -18.50 -0.73 22.94
C TYR A 114 -18.32 -2.22 23.18
N VAL A 115 -17.51 -2.84 22.33
CA VAL A 115 -17.04 -4.21 22.54
C VAL A 115 -15.59 -4.15 23.02
N LEU A 116 -15.37 -4.59 24.26
CA LEU A 116 -14.04 -4.62 24.85
C LEU A 116 -13.43 -6.00 24.57
N THR A 117 -12.23 -6.01 24.00
CA THR A 117 -11.51 -7.25 23.66
C THR A 117 -10.14 -7.29 24.33
N ASN A 118 -9.44 -8.41 24.25
CA ASN A 118 -8.03 -8.49 24.60
C ASN A 118 -7.08 -8.02 23.46
N VAL A 119 -7.63 -7.45 22.39
CA VAL A 119 -6.88 -6.86 21.28
C VAL A 119 -6.92 -5.33 21.42
N GLY A 120 -5.83 -4.67 21.04
CA GLY A 120 -5.67 -3.22 21.23
C GLY A 120 -4.52 -2.67 20.39
N PHE A 121 -4.16 -1.41 20.61
CA PHE A 121 -3.16 -0.70 19.80
C PHE A 121 -1.77 -1.36 19.81
N CYS A 122 -1.43 -2.11 20.86
CA CYS A 122 -0.19 -2.87 20.93
C CYS A 122 -0.14 -4.03 19.92
N HIS A 123 -1.30 -4.53 19.49
CA HIS A 123 -1.44 -5.57 18.47
C HIS A 123 -1.72 -4.96 17.09
N LEU A 124 -2.57 -3.93 17.00
CA LEU A 124 -2.95 -3.27 15.76
C LEU A 124 -3.02 -1.75 15.96
N ILE A 125 -1.89 -1.06 15.75
CA ILE A 125 -1.79 0.39 15.96
C ILE A 125 -2.41 1.24 14.84
N ARG A 126 -2.60 0.66 13.64
CA ARG A 126 -2.88 1.40 12.41
C ARG A 126 -4.15 2.27 12.46
N PRO A 127 -5.29 1.83 13.03
CA PRO A 127 -6.47 2.68 13.15
C PRO A 127 -6.21 3.95 13.95
N MET A 128 -5.41 3.86 15.03
CA MET A 128 -5.07 5.01 15.86
C MET A 128 -4.03 5.91 15.18
N ALA A 129 -2.96 5.34 14.62
CA ALA A 129 -1.85 6.11 14.05
C ALA A 129 -2.17 6.74 12.68
N TYR A 130 -3.02 6.09 11.88
CA TYR A 130 -3.25 6.44 10.47
C TYR A 130 -4.72 6.61 10.11
N GLY A 131 -5.66 6.46 11.05
CA GLY A 131 -7.10 6.47 10.74
C GLY A 131 -7.50 5.34 9.79
N SER A 132 -6.73 4.24 9.76
CA SER A 132 -6.95 3.16 8.78
C SER A 132 -8.19 2.34 9.10
N PHE A 133 -8.96 2.00 8.06
CA PHE A 133 -10.02 1.03 8.16
C PHE A 133 -9.47 -0.40 8.25
N HIS A 134 -10.11 -1.21 9.10
CA HIS A 134 -9.99 -2.66 9.13
C HIS A 134 -11.37 -3.26 9.36
N PRO A 135 -11.77 -4.28 8.59
CA PRO A 135 -13.02 -4.98 8.84
C PRO A 135 -12.93 -5.75 10.16
N ILE A 136 -14.03 -5.75 10.90
CA ILE A 136 -14.18 -6.47 12.17
C ILE A 136 -15.37 -7.41 12.03
N TRP A 137 -15.17 -8.68 12.38
CA TRP A 137 -16.21 -9.70 12.40
C TRP A 137 -16.28 -10.33 13.78
N PHE A 138 -17.47 -10.81 14.14
CA PHE A 138 -17.70 -11.64 15.32
C PHE A 138 -17.93 -13.07 14.86
N ASP A 139 -17.24 -14.01 15.48
CA ASP A 139 -17.46 -15.45 15.32
C ASP A 139 -18.13 -15.97 16.60
N GLY A 140 -19.25 -16.67 16.46
CA GLY A 140 -20.13 -17.04 17.58
C GLY A 140 -21.10 -18.16 17.25
#